data_AF-A0A5C6T4J5-F1
#
_entry.id   AF-A0A5C6T4J5-F1
#
_cell.length_a   1.000
_cell.length_b   1.000
_cell.length_c   1.000
_cell.angle_alpha   90.00
_cell.angle_beta   90.00
_cell.angle_gamma   90.00
#
_symmetry.space_group_name_H-M   'P 1'
#
loop_
_entity.id
_entity.type
_entity.pdbx_description
1 polymer ?
#
loop_
_entity_poly.entity_id
_entity_poly.type
_entity_poly.pdbx_seq_one_letter_code
_entity_poly.pdbx_strand_id
1 'polypeptide(L)'
;MEAAVNKGYLNAAQQFSQSYVSLSQLCSCMNCRSNVDGERGYTAFCLLTLIPTICTLVRAMSTICMQQDLKVQPTRSGLESIYWNQRDAIGDPGDSYYDPVVDGLLRPWPKHTLSFAQMLFAGRQYDRGSGSGNVVAASHSGLCFCLHTLTEITSDPQRACVVTVVPGRIEWNGFMYDMIRDQGEWKMSTPRQGGYNAVSMTTVTKYDDLADSSTSGLVAELIIDEIFPESTSLSAFYRVLTAAFPGRHFSLGAAEIWAQLRVHSCKL
;
A
#
# COMPACT_ATOMS: atom_id res chain seq x y z
N MET A 1 13.89 -15.34 -20.20
CA MET A 1 13.78 -15.14 -18.73
C MET A 1 14.52 -16.22 -17.93
N GLU A 2 14.73 -17.42 -18.49
CA GLU A 2 15.38 -18.57 -17.83
C GLU A 2 16.89 -18.44 -17.61
N ALA A 3 17.63 -17.70 -18.45
CA ALA A 3 19.09 -17.54 -18.29
C ALA A 3 19.52 -16.72 -17.05
N ALA A 4 18.59 -15.97 -16.44
CA ALA A 4 18.87 -15.17 -15.25
C ALA A 4 18.78 -15.97 -13.94
N VAL A 5 18.08 -17.12 -13.96
CA VAL A 5 17.81 -17.94 -12.76
C VAL A 5 19.07 -18.63 -12.23
N ASN A 6 20.09 -18.82 -13.08
CA ASN A 6 21.35 -19.49 -12.72
C ASN A 6 22.46 -18.53 -12.21
N LYS A 7 22.20 -17.22 -12.11
CA LYS A 7 23.16 -16.27 -11.54
C LYS A 7 22.81 -16.03 -10.08
N GLY A 8 23.75 -16.31 -9.17
CA GLY A 8 23.57 -16.03 -7.74
C GLY A 8 23.31 -14.55 -7.49
N TYR A 9 22.54 -14.25 -6.44
CA TYR A 9 22.12 -12.90 -6.04
C TYR A 9 23.24 -11.85 -6.08
N LEU A 10 24.41 -12.16 -5.51
CA LEU A 10 25.57 -11.25 -5.47
C LEU A 10 26.05 -10.84 -6.86
N ASN A 11 26.02 -11.77 -7.82
CA ASN A 11 26.43 -11.50 -9.19
C ASN A 11 25.41 -10.57 -9.89
N ALA A 12 24.11 -10.80 -9.65
CA ALA A 12 23.05 -9.95 -10.18
C ALA A 12 23.10 -8.54 -9.59
N ALA A 13 23.31 -8.40 -8.28
CA ALA A 13 23.48 -7.11 -7.59
C ALA A 13 24.68 -6.34 -8.16
N GLN A 14 25.83 -7.01 -8.30
CA GLN A 14 27.02 -6.37 -8.88
C GLN A 14 26.82 -5.93 -10.33
N GLN A 15 26.18 -6.77 -11.17
CA GLN A 15 25.84 -6.40 -12.55
C GLN A 15 24.88 -5.22 -12.60
N PHE A 16 23.91 -5.16 -11.68
CA PHE A 16 23.00 -4.03 -11.57
C PHE A 16 23.74 -2.74 -11.26
N SER A 17 24.63 -2.74 -10.25
CA SER A 17 25.43 -1.56 -9.91
C SER A 17 26.33 -1.09 -11.06
N GLN A 18 26.97 -2.01 -11.78
CA GLN A 18 27.78 -1.66 -12.96
C GLN A 18 26.94 -1.08 -14.10
N SER A 19 25.75 -1.65 -14.33
CA SER A 19 24.80 -1.14 -15.33
C SER A 19 24.29 0.25 -14.94
N TYR A 20 24.03 0.48 -13.66
CA TYR A 20 23.60 1.77 -13.11
C TYR A 20 24.63 2.87 -13.37
N VAL A 21 25.92 2.60 -13.13
CA VAL A 21 27.02 3.54 -13.45
C VAL A 21 27.12 3.80 -14.96
N SER A 22 26.94 2.78 -15.79
CA SER A 22 26.97 2.97 -17.25
C SER A 22 25.80 3.83 -17.73
N LEU A 23 24.62 3.65 -17.15
CA LEU A 23 23.42 4.43 -17.43
C LEU A 23 23.54 5.90 -16.98
N SER A 24 24.28 6.18 -15.90
CA SER A 24 24.47 7.56 -15.43
C SER A 24 25.22 8.40 -16.45
N GLN A 25 26.22 7.82 -17.12
CA GLN A 25 27.01 8.47 -18.17
C GLN A 25 26.18 8.79 -19.43
N LEU A 26 25.15 7.99 -19.71
CA LEU A 26 24.23 8.19 -20.84
C LEU A 26 23.10 9.18 -20.52
N CYS A 27 22.78 9.36 -19.24
CA CYS A 27 21.70 10.25 -18.81
C CYS A 27 22.04 11.72 -19.15
N SER A 28 21.04 12.45 -19.67
CA SER A 28 21.17 13.86 -20.04
C SER A 28 20.24 14.78 -19.23
N CYS A 29 19.77 14.31 -18.07
CA CYS A 29 18.97 15.12 -17.17
C CYS A 29 19.86 16.14 -16.42
N MET A 30 19.23 17.18 -15.89
CA MET A 30 19.93 18.26 -15.16
C MET A 30 20.74 17.75 -13.97
N ASN A 31 20.26 16.73 -13.24
CA ASN A 31 20.95 16.20 -12.06
C ASN A 31 22.19 15.37 -12.42
N CYS A 32 22.16 14.61 -13.52
CA CYS A 32 23.29 13.77 -13.92
C CYS A 32 24.37 14.55 -14.69
N ARG A 33 24.05 15.76 -15.21
CA ARG A 33 24.97 16.59 -16.02
C ARG A 33 25.13 18.02 -15.48
N SER A 34 24.98 18.20 -14.18
CA SER A 34 24.98 19.50 -13.49
C SER A 34 26.22 20.39 -13.74
N ASN A 35 27.33 19.84 -14.28
CA ASN A 35 28.57 20.55 -14.56
C ASN A 35 28.88 20.79 -16.05
N VAL A 36 27.93 20.55 -16.97
CA VAL A 36 28.16 20.80 -18.40
C VAL A 36 27.50 22.10 -18.80
N ASP A 37 28.27 23.19 -18.77
CA ASP A 37 27.92 24.47 -19.39
C ASP A 37 27.65 24.25 -20.88
N GLY A 38 26.38 24.28 -21.27
CA GLY A 38 26.01 24.22 -22.68
C GLY A 38 24.53 23.98 -22.91
N GLU A 39 23.99 24.74 -23.86
CA GLU A 39 22.62 24.83 -24.38
C GLU A 39 22.03 23.51 -24.94
N ARG A 40 22.28 22.35 -24.32
CA ARG A 40 21.57 21.11 -24.65
C ARG A 40 20.32 21.05 -23.79
N GLY A 41 19.16 20.95 -24.46
CA GLY A 41 17.87 20.77 -23.80
C GLY A 41 17.91 19.60 -22.81
N TYR A 42 17.78 19.90 -21.53
CA TYR A 42 17.73 18.89 -20.49
C TYR A 42 16.48 18.01 -20.65
N THR A 43 16.63 16.71 -20.45
CA THR A 43 15.46 15.83 -20.37
C THR A 43 14.74 16.04 -19.04
N ALA A 44 13.41 16.11 -19.07
CA ALA A 44 12.59 16.23 -17.85
C ALA A 44 12.71 15.00 -16.93
N PHE A 45 12.99 13.82 -17.52
CA PHE A 45 13.12 12.55 -16.80
C PHE A 45 14.57 12.07 -16.75
N CYS A 46 14.93 11.49 -15.62
CA CYS A 46 16.22 10.89 -15.33
C CYS A 46 16.17 9.38 -15.57
N LEU A 47 17.10 8.85 -16.37
CA LEU A 47 17.18 7.39 -16.63
C LEU A 47 17.41 6.60 -15.34
N LEU A 48 18.23 7.12 -14.43
CA LEU A 48 18.53 6.47 -13.15
C LEU A 48 17.30 6.38 -12.24
N THR A 49 16.40 7.37 -12.30
CA THR A 49 15.13 7.36 -11.56
C THR A 49 14.07 6.50 -12.26
N LEU A 50 14.10 6.40 -13.59
CA LEU A 50 13.15 5.58 -14.35
C LEU A 50 13.28 4.09 -14.04
N ILE A 51 14.48 3.58 -13.78
CA ILE A 51 14.69 2.16 -13.43
C ILE A 51 13.93 1.76 -12.15
N PRO A 52 14.15 2.39 -10.98
CA PRO A 52 13.39 2.09 -9.77
C PRO A 52 11.91 2.45 -9.91
N THR A 53 11.55 3.41 -10.76
CA THR A 53 10.15 3.69 -11.11
C THR A 53 9.50 2.47 -11.78
N ILE A 54 10.15 1.88 -12.79
CA ILE A 54 9.66 0.68 -13.48
C ILE A 54 9.60 -0.51 -12.51
N CYS A 55 10.63 -0.71 -11.68
CA CYS A 55 10.62 -1.78 -10.68
C CYS A 55 9.45 -1.61 -9.69
N THR A 56 9.21 -0.39 -9.22
CA THR A 56 8.08 -0.08 -8.33
C THR A 56 6.75 -0.30 -9.02
N LEU A 57 6.62 0.10 -10.29
CA LEU A 57 5.42 -0.14 -11.09
C LEU A 57 5.13 -1.63 -11.22
N VAL A 58 6.13 -2.44 -11.59
CA VAL A 58 5.97 -3.91 -11.71
C VAL A 58 5.53 -4.52 -10.38
N ARG A 59 6.13 -4.10 -9.26
CA ARG A 59 5.75 -4.56 -7.92
C ARG A 59 4.36 -4.14 -7.50
N ALA A 60 3.97 -2.90 -7.78
CA ALA A 60 2.61 -2.43 -7.48
C ALA A 60 1.60 -3.23 -8.31
N MET A 61 1.82 -3.34 -9.61
CA MET A 61 0.93 -4.06 -10.53
C MET A 61 0.81 -5.55 -10.18
N SER A 62 1.86 -6.20 -9.66
CA SER A 62 1.80 -7.62 -9.27
C SER A 62 0.88 -7.90 -8.08
N THR A 63 0.44 -6.87 -7.36
CA THR A 63 -0.47 -7.01 -6.20
C THR A 63 -1.86 -6.46 -6.45
N ILE A 64 -2.10 -5.91 -7.62
CA ILE A 64 -3.39 -5.33 -7.95
C ILE A 64 -4.21 -6.37 -8.70
N CYS A 65 -5.29 -6.80 -8.07
CA CYS A 65 -6.27 -7.66 -8.68
C CYS A 65 -7.44 -6.79 -9.17
N MET A 66 -7.67 -6.75 -10.47
CA MET A 66 -8.86 -6.09 -11.02
C MET A 66 -10.03 -7.06 -11.07
N GLN A 67 -11.24 -6.59 -10.76
CA GLN A 67 -12.45 -7.36 -10.99
C GLN A 67 -12.51 -7.83 -12.45
N GLN A 68 -13.03 -9.04 -12.65
CA GLN A 68 -13.25 -9.58 -13.99
C GLN A 68 -14.04 -8.58 -14.84
N ASP A 69 -13.54 -8.32 -16.05
CA ASP A 69 -14.05 -7.35 -17.03
C ASP A 69 -13.79 -5.85 -16.75
N LEU A 70 -13.21 -5.49 -15.61
CA LEU A 70 -12.76 -4.13 -15.35
C LEU A 70 -11.50 -3.82 -16.18
N LYS A 71 -11.63 -2.89 -17.14
CA LYS A 71 -10.52 -2.41 -17.98
C LYS A 71 -10.16 -0.98 -17.63
N VAL A 72 -9.38 -0.80 -16.56
CA VAL A 72 -8.84 0.50 -16.18
C VAL A 72 -7.34 0.51 -16.46
N GLN A 73 -6.86 1.57 -17.09
CA GLN A 73 -5.44 1.77 -17.34
C GLN A 73 -4.84 2.73 -16.31
N PRO A 74 -3.56 2.59 -15.96
CA PRO A 74 -2.88 3.59 -15.15
C PRO A 74 -3.02 4.98 -15.78
N THR A 75 -3.33 5.96 -14.95
CA THR A 75 -3.38 7.37 -15.33
C THR A 75 -1.98 7.90 -15.55
N ARG A 76 -1.84 8.87 -16.46
CA ARG A 76 -0.57 9.58 -16.67
C ARG A 76 -0.07 10.24 -15.37
N SER A 77 -0.96 10.93 -14.65
CA SER A 77 -0.63 11.57 -13.37
C SER A 77 -0.19 10.56 -12.32
N GLY A 78 -0.78 9.36 -12.29
CA GLY A 78 -0.36 8.27 -11.42
C GLY A 78 1.06 7.78 -11.73
N LEU A 79 1.37 7.54 -13.01
CA LEU A 79 2.71 7.13 -13.45
C LEU A 79 3.76 8.20 -13.14
N GLU A 80 3.45 9.47 -13.42
CA GLU A 80 4.33 10.59 -13.07
C GLU A 80 4.53 10.70 -11.55
N SER A 81 3.48 10.49 -10.75
CA SER A 81 3.56 10.53 -9.28
C SER A 81 4.50 9.46 -8.72
N ILE A 82 4.52 8.25 -9.28
CA ILE A 82 5.48 7.21 -8.89
C ILE A 82 6.90 7.68 -9.20
N TYR A 83 7.13 8.24 -10.39
CA TYR A 83 8.44 8.76 -10.76
C TYR A 83 8.93 9.84 -9.79
N TRP A 84 8.08 10.82 -9.45
CA TRP A 84 8.42 11.88 -8.51
C TRP A 84 8.71 11.34 -7.11
N ASN A 85 7.93 10.37 -6.63
CA ASN A 85 8.20 9.70 -5.35
C ASN A 85 9.54 8.94 -5.33
N GLN A 86 9.93 8.33 -6.45
CA GLN A 86 11.26 7.70 -6.54
C GLN A 86 12.36 8.75 -6.59
N ARG A 87 12.17 9.85 -7.33
CA ARG A 87 13.11 10.96 -7.38
C ARG A 87 13.37 11.53 -5.98
N ASP A 88 12.31 11.82 -5.23
CA ASP A 88 12.40 12.38 -3.88
C ASP A 88 13.10 11.43 -2.91
N ALA A 89 12.93 10.12 -3.10
CA ALA A 89 13.51 9.12 -2.23
C ALA A 89 14.99 8.82 -2.50
N ILE A 90 15.40 8.89 -3.77
CA ILE A 90 16.78 8.66 -4.20
C ILE A 90 17.67 9.86 -3.84
N GLY A 91 17.09 11.06 -3.77
CA GLY A 91 17.87 12.29 -3.57
C GLY A 91 18.65 12.66 -4.84
N ASP A 92 19.79 13.33 -4.65
CA ASP A 92 20.68 13.66 -5.77
C ASP A 92 21.47 12.41 -6.19
N PRO A 93 21.33 11.90 -7.44
CA PRO A 93 22.05 10.72 -7.90
C PRO A 93 23.59 10.84 -7.87
N GLY A 94 24.13 12.05 -7.65
CA GLY A 94 25.55 12.30 -7.45
C GLY A 94 26.05 12.14 -6.01
N ASP A 95 25.16 11.85 -5.05
CA ASP A 95 25.53 11.61 -3.66
C ASP A 95 26.27 10.26 -3.53
N SER A 96 27.47 10.28 -2.95
CA SER A 96 28.32 9.09 -2.83
C SER A 96 27.77 8.03 -1.86
N TYR A 97 26.76 8.38 -1.08
CA TYR A 97 26.12 7.48 -0.12
C TYR A 97 24.93 6.69 -0.69
N TYR A 98 24.49 6.96 -1.92
CA TYR A 98 23.36 6.24 -2.52
C TYR A 98 23.79 4.86 -3.06
N ASP A 99 23.22 3.78 -2.51
CA ASP A 99 23.39 2.43 -3.04
C ASP A 99 22.20 2.09 -3.97
N PRO A 100 22.43 1.95 -5.29
CA PRO A 100 21.35 1.70 -6.25
C PRO A 100 20.66 0.34 -6.04
N VAL A 101 21.34 -0.61 -5.41
CA VAL A 101 20.79 -1.91 -5.07
C VAL A 101 19.98 -1.81 -3.78
N VAL A 102 20.54 -1.28 -2.69
CA VAL A 102 19.86 -1.25 -1.39
C VAL A 102 18.77 -0.18 -1.34
N ASP A 103 19.09 1.04 -1.75
CA ASP A 103 18.19 2.20 -1.67
C ASP A 103 17.23 2.28 -2.87
N GLY A 104 17.59 1.63 -3.98
CA GLY A 104 16.79 1.53 -5.20
C GLY A 104 16.06 0.20 -5.32
N LEU A 105 16.77 -0.82 -5.84
CA LEU A 105 16.17 -2.09 -6.24
C LEU A 105 15.54 -2.84 -5.07
N LEU A 106 16.21 -2.94 -3.93
CA LEU A 106 15.80 -3.74 -2.77
C LEU A 106 15.08 -2.91 -1.71
N ARG A 107 14.68 -1.69 -2.08
CA ARG A 107 13.89 -0.85 -1.20
C ARG A 107 12.69 -1.64 -0.65
N PRO A 108 12.39 -1.53 0.66
CA PRO A 108 11.30 -2.27 1.27
C PRO A 108 10.00 -2.13 0.49
N TRP A 109 9.22 -3.21 0.52
CA TRP A 109 7.91 -3.25 -0.12
C TRP A 109 7.10 -2.00 0.26
N PRO A 110 6.44 -1.33 -0.71
CA PRO A 110 5.81 -0.06 -0.40
C PRO A 110 4.83 -0.20 0.76
N LYS A 111 4.95 0.68 1.76
CA LYS A 111 4.18 0.54 3.00
C LYS A 111 2.66 0.58 2.77
N HIS A 112 2.24 1.14 1.64
CA HIS A 112 0.86 1.48 1.33
C HIS A 112 0.48 1.01 -0.09
N THR A 113 0.40 -0.31 -0.32
CA THR A 113 -0.02 -0.90 -1.61
C THR A 113 -1.32 -0.29 -2.13
N LEU A 114 -2.29 -0.10 -1.23
CA LEU A 114 -3.57 0.53 -1.51
C LEU A 114 -3.43 1.99 -1.96
N SER A 115 -2.44 2.73 -1.45
CA SER A 115 -2.15 4.09 -1.93
C SER A 115 -1.52 4.08 -3.32
N PHE A 116 -0.68 3.10 -3.64
CA PHE A 116 -0.14 2.95 -5.00
C PHE A 116 -1.24 2.63 -6.02
N ALA A 117 -2.20 1.77 -5.68
CA ALA A 117 -3.33 1.48 -6.54
C ALA A 117 -4.19 2.73 -6.80
N GLN A 118 -4.51 3.50 -5.77
CA GLN A 118 -5.21 4.79 -5.91
C GLN A 118 -4.44 5.79 -6.76
N MET A 119 -3.13 5.89 -6.55
CA MET A 119 -2.26 6.77 -7.31
C MET A 119 -2.27 6.39 -8.80
N LEU A 120 -2.06 5.11 -9.10
CA LEU A 120 -2.02 4.60 -10.47
C LEU A 120 -3.35 4.83 -11.19
N PHE A 121 -4.47 4.38 -10.62
CA PHE A 121 -5.73 4.27 -11.36
C PHE A 121 -6.68 5.45 -11.15
N ALA A 122 -6.51 6.23 -10.08
CA ALA A 122 -7.33 7.39 -9.81
C ALA A 122 -6.54 8.71 -9.79
N GLY A 123 -5.22 8.67 -10.06
CA GLY A 123 -4.37 9.86 -10.12
C GLY A 123 -4.20 10.58 -8.79
N ARG A 124 -4.56 9.93 -7.68
CA ARG A 124 -4.53 10.54 -6.35
C ARG A 124 -3.09 10.75 -5.89
N GLN A 125 -2.74 11.99 -5.55
CA GLN A 125 -1.45 12.27 -4.92
C GLN A 125 -1.45 11.81 -3.47
N TYR A 126 -0.27 11.42 -2.98
CA TYR A 126 -0.09 10.93 -1.63
C TYR A 126 -0.36 12.07 -0.62
N ASP A 127 -1.54 12.09 0.00
CA ASP A 127 -1.81 12.99 1.12
C ASP A 127 -0.93 12.59 2.31
N ARG A 128 0.20 13.29 2.48
CA ARG A 128 1.09 13.12 3.65
C ARG A 128 0.40 13.46 4.99
N GLY A 129 -0.85 13.90 4.99
CA GLY A 129 -1.54 14.48 6.16
C GLY A 129 -2.82 13.79 6.66
N SER A 130 -3.25 12.65 6.09
CA SER A 130 -4.60 12.14 6.41
C SER A 130 -4.63 11.11 7.55
N GLY A 131 -4.73 11.59 8.80
CA GLY A 131 -5.35 10.90 9.95
C GLY A 131 -4.65 9.65 10.50
N SER A 132 -4.71 9.46 11.81
CA SER A 132 -3.98 8.43 12.59
C SER A 132 -4.40 6.97 12.34
N GLY A 133 -5.18 6.66 11.31
CA GLY A 133 -5.68 5.31 11.00
C GLY A 133 -5.25 4.87 9.60
N ASN A 134 -4.72 3.64 9.49
CA ASN A 134 -4.33 3.05 8.23
C ASN A 134 -5.58 2.81 7.35
N VAL A 135 -5.59 3.32 6.13
CA VAL A 135 -6.69 3.12 5.18
C VAL A 135 -6.65 1.69 4.63
N VAL A 136 -7.78 0.98 4.73
CA VAL A 136 -7.95 -0.42 4.28
C VAL A 136 -8.88 -0.55 3.08
N ALA A 137 -9.78 0.42 2.89
CA ALA A 137 -10.49 0.60 1.63
C ALA A 137 -10.66 2.08 1.31
N ALA A 138 -10.69 2.43 0.03
CA ALA A 138 -10.95 3.79 -0.42
C ALA A 138 -11.79 3.78 -1.71
N SER A 139 -12.72 4.71 -1.82
CA SER A 139 -13.45 5.00 -3.06
C SER A 139 -12.97 6.31 -3.65
N HIS A 140 -12.57 6.30 -4.91
CA HIS A 140 -12.20 7.51 -5.63
C HIS A 140 -12.39 7.35 -7.14
N SER A 141 -12.84 8.40 -7.81
CA SER A 141 -13.02 8.43 -9.28
C SER A 141 -13.86 7.25 -9.83
N GLY A 142 -14.86 6.80 -9.07
CA GLY A 142 -15.74 5.68 -9.48
C GLY A 142 -15.09 4.30 -9.34
N LEU A 143 -13.96 4.20 -8.66
CA LEU A 143 -13.29 2.95 -8.31
C LEU A 143 -13.22 2.79 -6.80
N CYS A 144 -13.32 1.55 -6.34
CA CYS A 144 -13.04 1.15 -4.98
C CYS A 144 -11.77 0.30 -4.95
N PHE A 145 -10.89 0.64 -4.02
CA PHE A 145 -9.64 -0.03 -3.74
C PHE A 145 -9.77 -0.69 -2.37
N CYS A 146 -9.66 -2.01 -2.30
CA CYS A 146 -9.85 -2.76 -1.06
C CYS A 146 -8.61 -3.62 -0.81
N LEU A 147 -8.00 -3.48 0.37
CA LEU A 147 -6.94 -4.39 0.79
C LEU A 147 -7.56 -5.76 1.09
N HIS A 148 -6.95 -6.83 0.58
CA HIS A 148 -7.49 -8.18 0.73
C HIS A 148 -7.64 -8.61 2.19
N THR A 149 -6.82 -8.05 3.07
CA THR A 149 -6.93 -8.25 4.52
C THR A 149 -8.19 -7.68 5.14
N LEU A 150 -9.01 -6.89 4.44
CA LEU A 150 -10.34 -6.48 4.90
C LEU A 150 -11.39 -7.59 4.69
N THR A 151 -11.16 -8.48 3.74
CA THR A 151 -12.08 -9.58 3.38
C THR A 151 -11.56 -10.95 3.83
N GLU A 152 -10.26 -11.09 4.11
CA GLU A 152 -9.66 -12.35 4.54
C GLU A 152 -8.47 -12.11 5.48
N ILE A 153 -8.48 -12.73 6.67
CA ILE A 153 -7.27 -12.80 7.50
C ILE A 153 -6.36 -13.90 6.96
N THR A 154 -5.11 -13.56 6.71
CA THR A 154 -4.12 -14.51 6.19
C THR A 154 -2.75 -14.24 6.78
N SER A 155 -1.99 -15.31 7.00
CA SER A 155 -0.56 -15.26 7.34
C SER A 155 0.35 -15.21 6.12
N ASP A 156 -0.20 -15.39 4.90
CA ASP A 156 0.55 -15.32 3.65
C ASP A 156 0.75 -13.86 3.22
N PRO A 157 1.99 -13.34 3.22
CA PRO A 157 2.27 -11.97 2.81
C PRO A 157 1.87 -11.67 1.37
N GLN A 158 1.94 -12.66 0.47
CA GLN A 158 1.58 -12.47 -0.94
C GLN A 158 0.09 -12.25 -1.11
N ARG A 159 -0.74 -12.87 -0.26
CA ARG A 159 -2.19 -12.68 -0.24
C ARG A 159 -2.58 -11.42 0.53
N ALA A 160 -1.92 -11.15 1.66
CA ALA A 160 -2.20 -9.98 2.49
C ALA A 160 -1.93 -8.64 1.79
N CYS A 161 -0.96 -8.59 0.86
CA CYS A 161 -0.63 -7.37 0.13
C CYS A 161 -1.54 -7.07 -1.06
N VAL A 162 -2.43 -8.00 -1.44
CA VAL A 162 -3.29 -7.84 -2.63
C VAL A 162 -4.27 -6.69 -2.41
N VAL A 163 -4.42 -5.85 -3.43
CA VAL A 163 -5.44 -4.80 -3.51
C VAL A 163 -6.41 -5.14 -4.62
N THR A 164 -7.67 -5.33 -4.26
CA THR A 164 -8.74 -5.55 -5.21
C THR A 164 -9.31 -4.22 -5.68
N VAL A 165 -9.39 -4.04 -7.00
CA VAL A 165 -9.95 -2.84 -7.65
C VAL A 165 -11.27 -3.22 -8.30
N VAL A 166 -12.34 -2.55 -7.87
CA VAL A 166 -13.71 -2.78 -8.35
C VAL A 166 -14.34 -1.44 -8.78
N PRO A 167 -15.24 -1.42 -9.76
CA PRO A 167 -16.01 -0.22 -10.05
C PRO A 167 -17.02 0.07 -8.93
N GLY A 168 -17.23 1.35 -8.62
CA GLY A 168 -18.29 1.79 -7.71
C GLY A 168 -17.82 2.66 -6.55
N ARG A 169 -18.55 2.54 -5.44
CA ARG A 169 -18.37 3.33 -4.21
C ARG A 169 -18.54 2.44 -2.98
N ILE A 170 -18.04 2.91 -1.84
CA ILE A 170 -18.24 2.22 -0.56
C ILE A 170 -19.61 2.64 -0.02
N GLU A 171 -20.50 1.67 0.16
CA GLU A 171 -21.83 1.86 0.71
C GLU A 171 -21.97 1.02 1.99
N TRP A 172 -22.51 1.62 3.05
CA TRP A 172 -22.86 0.94 4.28
C TRP A 172 -24.13 1.54 4.87
N ASN A 173 -25.11 0.70 5.24
CA ASN A 173 -26.40 1.15 5.78
C ASN A 173 -27.13 2.22 4.92
N GLY A 174 -26.95 2.18 3.60
CA GLY A 174 -27.53 3.17 2.67
C GLY A 174 -26.80 4.52 2.63
N PHE A 175 -25.68 4.66 3.35
CA PHE A 175 -24.80 5.83 3.31
C PHE A 175 -23.54 5.53 2.50
N MET A 176 -23.01 6.58 1.86
CA MET A 176 -21.84 6.50 1.00
C MET A 176 -20.61 7.02 1.75
N TYR A 177 -19.51 6.29 1.67
CA TYR A 177 -18.27 6.63 2.34
C TYR A 177 -17.12 6.72 1.33
N ASP A 178 -16.15 7.57 1.64
CA ASP A 178 -14.95 7.74 0.83
C ASP A 178 -13.88 6.71 1.21
N MET A 179 -13.89 6.20 2.44
CA MET A 179 -12.87 5.27 2.92
C MET A 179 -13.28 4.45 4.14
N ILE A 180 -12.58 3.33 4.32
CA ILE A 180 -12.58 2.50 5.52
C ILE A 180 -11.16 2.54 6.09
N ARG A 181 -11.05 2.73 7.40
CA ARG A 181 -9.78 2.76 8.13
C ARG A 181 -9.75 1.69 9.20
N ASP A 182 -8.57 1.22 9.55
CA ASP A 182 -8.38 0.52 10.81
C ASP A 182 -8.90 1.39 11.95
N GLN A 183 -9.55 0.76 12.94
CA GLN A 183 -9.84 1.42 14.20
C GLN A 183 -8.50 1.83 14.81
N GLY A 184 -8.16 3.12 14.71
CA GLY A 184 -6.98 3.64 15.39
C GLY A 184 -7.12 3.38 16.87
N GLU A 185 -6.01 3.15 17.57
CA GLU A 185 -5.98 3.28 19.03
C GLU A 185 -6.46 4.70 19.36
N TRP A 186 -7.76 4.86 19.60
CA TRP A 186 -8.26 5.94 20.39
C TRP A 186 -7.66 5.66 21.76
N LYS A 187 -6.49 6.24 22.05
CA LYS A 187 -6.09 6.50 23.43
C LYS A 187 -7.36 6.97 24.11
N MET A 188 -7.87 6.15 25.04
CA MET A 188 -9.10 6.40 25.77
C MET A 188 -9.20 7.89 26.06
N SER A 189 -9.99 8.60 25.26
CA SER A 189 -10.50 9.88 25.68
C SER A 189 -11.41 9.47 26.81
N THR A 190 -10.99 9.75 28.04
CA THR A 190 -11.80 9.53 29.22
C THR A 190 -13.23 9.99 28.91
N PRO A 191 -14.25 9.18 29.20
CA PRO A 191 -15.62 9.52 28.82
C PRO A 191 -15.99 10.80 29.57
N ARG A 192 -15.98 11.94 28.88
CA ARG A 192 -16.71 13.10 29.35
C ARG A 192 -18.17 12.69 29.25
N GLN A 193 -18.77 12.47 30.42
CA GLN A 193 -20.21 12.33 30.63
C GLN A 193 -20.95 13.39 29.82
N GLY A 194 -21.37 13.01 28.62
CA GLY A 194 -22.34 13.72 27.81
C GLY A 194 -23.37 12.68 27.43
N GLY A 195 -24.53 12.75 28.08
CA GLY A 195 -25.61 11.77 27.96
C GLY A 195 -26.28 11.80 26.59
N TYR A 196 -25.62 11.24 25.59
CA TYR A 196 -26.22 10.88 24.32
C TYR A 196 -25.92 9.41 24.07
N ASN A 197 -26.94 8.56 24.26
CA ASN A 197 -26.91 7.17 23.84
C ASN A 197 -26.72 7.18 22.33
N ALA A 198 -25.54 6.76 21.87
CA ALA A 198 -25.30 6.46 20.46
C ALA A 198 -26.30 5.36 20.06
N VAL A 199 -27.36 5.77 19.37
CA VAL A 199 -28.31 4.85 18.76
C VAL A 199 -27.56 4.18 17.60
N SER A 200 -27.49 2.85 17.66
CA SER A 200 -26.85 1.95 16.69
C SER A 200 -25.31 1.90 16.70
N MET A 201 -24.73 1.28 17.74
CA MET A 201 -23.65 0.31 17.48
C MET A 201 -24.30 -0.92 16.84
N THR A 202 -24.39 -0.99 15.51
CA THR A 202 -24.70 -2.26 14.84
C THR A 202 -23.43 -3.09 14.76
N THR A 203 -23.22 -3.94 15.75
CA THR A 203 -22.28 -5.06 15.65
C THR A 203 -22.83 -6.01 14.57
N VAL A 204 -22.32 -5.91 13.34
CA VAL A 204 -22.68 -6.85 12.28
C VAL A 204 -21.77 -8.07 12.41
N THR A 205 -22.25 -9.07 13.13
CA THR A 205 -21.56 -10.36 13.36
C THR A 205 -21.63 -11.32 12.17
N LYS A 206 -22.03 -10.87 10.96
CA LYS A 206 -22.53 -11.79 9.92
C LYS A 206 -21.68 -11.84 8.67
N TYR A 207 -20.44 -12.28 8.85
CA TYR A 207 -19.76 -13.10 7.85
C TYR A 207 -19.44 -14.43 8.53
N ASP A 208 -20.38 -15.38 8.45
CA ASP A 208 -20.29 -16.71 9.08
C ASP A 208 -19.15 -17.60 8.54
N ASP A 209 -18.26 -17.07 7.69
CA ASP A 209 -17.18 -17.81 7.03
C ASP A 209 -15.83 -17.06 6.97
N LEU A 210 -15.58 -16.08 7.87
CA LEU A 210 -14.24 -15.46 7.99
C LEU A 210 -13.26 -16.39 8.73
N ALA A 211 -12.98 -17.54 8.10
CA ALA A 211 -11.91 -18.43 8.50
C ALA A 211 -10.56 -17.81 8.09
N ASP A 212 -9.65 -17.67 9.06
CA ASP A 212 -8.23 -17.72 8.72
C ASP A 212 -7.93 -19.16 8.30
N SER A 213 -7.70 -19.36 7.01
CA SER A 213 -7.48 -20.65 6.36
C SER A 213 -6.13 -21.30 6.68
N SER A 214 -5.34 -20.73 7.61
CA SER A 214 -3.97 -21.21 7.91
C SER A 214 -3.77 -21.86 9.29
N THR A 215 -4.65 -21.64 10.27
CA THR A 215 -4.50 -22.23 11.61
C THR A 215 -5.85 -22.76 12.15
N SER A 216 -5.93 -24.06 12.42
CA SER A 216 -7.15 -24.67 12.97
C SER A 216 -7.49 -24.07 14.35
N GLY A 217 -8.66 -23.45 14.48
CA GLY A 217 -9.21 -22.94 15.75
C GLY A 217 -9.15 -21.43 15.98
N LEU A 218 -8.73 -20.65 14.97
CA LEU A 218 -8.86 -19.18 14.99
C LEU A 218 -10.22 -18.79 14.43
N VAL A 219 -11.02 -18.05 15.21
CA VAL A 219 -12.28 -17.47 14.76
C VAL A 219 -12.11 -15.96 14.77
N ALA A 220 -12.33 -15.32 13.63
CA ALA A 220 -12.25 -13.88 13.50
C ALA A 220 -13.55 -13.29 12.97
N GLU A 221 -13.94 -12.17 13.53
CA GLU A 221 -15.16 -11.46 13.16
C GLU A 221 -14.80 -10.03 12.78
N LEU A 222 -15.21 -9.62 11.57
CA LEU A 222 -15.04 -8.25 11.13
C LEU A 222 -16.11 -7.36 11.76
N ILE A 223 -15.69 -6.33 12.47
CA ILE A 223 -16.56 -5.32 13.08
C ILE A 223 -16.38 -4.01 12.31
N ILE A 224 -17.49 -3.42 11.90
CA ILE A 224 -17.54 -2.11 11.24
C ILE A 224 -18.20 -1.12 12.21
N ASP A 225 -17.43 -0.12 12.62
CA ASP A 225 -17.84 0.95 13.50
C ASP A 225 -18.07 2.24 12.70
N GLU A 226 -19.27 2.78 12.80
CA GLU A 226 -19.64 4.07 12.23
C GLU A 226 -19.36 5.19 13.25
N ILE A 227 -18.33 5.98 13.00
CA ILE A 227 -17.94 7.09 13.86
C ILE A 227 -18.67 8.35 13.39
N PHE A 228 -19.89 8.55 13.88
CA PHE A 228 -20.77 9.71 13.63
C PHE A 228 -21.23 9.95 12.18
N PRO A 229 -22.48 10.41 11.96
CA PRO A 229 -23.11 10.51 10.64
C PRO A 229 -22.53 11.61 9.72
N GLU A 230 -21.60 12.43 10.20
CA GLU A 230 -20.90 13.45 9.39
C GLU A 230 -19.53 12.97 8.87
N SER A 231 -19.09 11.77 9.25
CA SER A 231 -17.82 11.21 8.80
C SER A 231 -17.93 10.64 7.39
N THR A 232 -17.04 11.05 6.50
CA THR A 232 -16.86 10.37 5.19
C THR A 232 -16.11 9.05 5.29
N SER A 233 -15.83 8.57 6.51
CA SER A 233 -15.04 7.38 6.78
C SER A 233 -15.68 6.42 7.78
N LEU A 234 -15.52 5.12 7.50
CA LEU A 234 -15.85 4.02 8.39
C LEU A 234 -14.60 3.53 9.12
N SER A 235 -14.80 2.98 10.31
CA SER A 235 -13.77 2.24 11.04
C SER A 235 -14.04 0.74 10.92
N ALA A 236 -13.01 -0.07 10.73
CA ALA A 236 -13.11 -1.52 10.68
C ALA A 236 -11.97 -2.18 11.47
N PHE A 237 -12.26 -3.28 12.14
CA PHE A 237 -11.27 -4.10 12.83
C PHE A 237 -11.79 -5.53 13.01
N TYR A 238 -10.88 -6.47 13.22
CA TYR A 238 -11.21 -7.84 13.56
C TYR A 238 -11.24 -8.05 15.05
N ARG A 239 -12.28 -8.74 15.53
CA ARG A 239 -12.33 -9.37 16.85
C ARG A 239 -11.92 -10.84 16.69
N VAL A 240 -10.77 -11.19 17.25
CA VAL A 240 -10.19 -12.53 17.15
C VAL A 240 -10.38 -13.31 18.45
N LEU A 241 -10.81 -14.56 18.30
CA LEU A 241 -10.98 -15.58 19.33
C LEU A 241 -10.04 -16.76 19.04
N THR A 242 -9.43 -17.31 20.09
CA THR A 242 -8.53 -18.46 19.98
C THR A 242 -8.73 -19.44 21.12
N ALA A 243 -8.67 -20.74 20.79
CA ALA A 243 -8.72 -21.81 21.77
C ALA A 243 -7.57 -21.75 22.80
N ALA A 244 -6.45 -21.12 22.45
CA ALA A 244 -5.31 -20.94 23.37
C ALA A 244 -5.62 -19.95 24.51
N PHE A 245 -6.55 -19.02 24.29
CA PHE A 245 -6.96 -18.01 25.27
C PHE A 245 -8.48 -17.90 25.34
N PRO A 246 -9.17 -18.92 25.88
CA PRO A 246 -10.63 -18.95 25.92
C PRO A 246 -11.17 -17.76 26.73
N GLY A 247 -12.15 -17.06 26.17
CA GLY A 247 -12.79 -15.88 26.79
C GLY A 247 -12.03 -14.57 26.66
N ARG A 248 -10.85 -14.54 26.01
CA ARG A 248 -10.17 -13.30 25.63
C ARG A 248 -10.46 -12.95 24.17
N HIS A 249 -10.74 -11.68 23.93
CA HIS A 249 -10.88 -11.12 22.60
C HIS A 249 -9.67 -10.23 22.30
N PHE A 250 -9.16 -10.33 21.07
CA PHE A 250 -8.11 -9.44 20.56
C PHE A 250 -8.69 -8.60 19.43
N SER A 251 -8.40 -7.31 19.42
CA SER A 251 -8.74 -6.42 18.31
C SER A 251 -7.54 -6.25 17.40
N LEU A 252 -7.74 -6.35 16.09
CA LEU A 252 -6.67 -6.25 15.11
C LEU A 252 -7.11 -5.48 13.86
N GLY A 253 -6.32 -4.52 13.42
CA GLY A 253 -6.56 -3.80 12.15
C GLY A 253 -6.26 -4.65 10.92
N ALA A 254 -7.04 -4.48 9.86
CA ALA A 254 -6.78 -5.13 8.57
C ALA A 254 -5.48 -4.62 7.93
N ALA A 255 -5.18 -3.32 8.00
CA ALA A 255 -3.89 -2.82 7.51
C ALA A 255 -2.75 -3.11 8.49
N GLU A 256 -3.04 -3.25 9.78
CA GLU A 256 -2.07 -3.73 10.78
C GLU A 256 -1.56 -5.14 10.45
N ILE A 257 -2.43 -6.08 10.05
CA ILE A 257 -2.04 -7.44 9.61
C ILE A 257 -0.95 -7.35 8.52
N TRP A 258 -1.20 -6.56 7.47
CA TRP A 258 -0.22 -6.37 6.39
C TRP A 258 1.07 -5.71 6.89
N ALA A 259 0.95 -4.70 7.76
CA ALA A 259 2.11 -4.01 8.30
C ALA A 259 3.06 -4.94 9.06
N GLN A 260 2.52 -5.90 9.82
CA GLN A 260 3.29 -6.91 10.56
C GLN A 260 3.96 -7.91 9.61
N LEU A 261 3.20 -8.48 8.66
CA LEU A 261 3.72 -9.47 7.71
C LEU A 261 4.85 -8.90 6.84
N ARG A 262 4.72 -7.65 6.38
CA ARG A 262 5.73 -6.98 5.56
C ARG A 262 7.11 -6.95 6.21
N VAL A 263 7.19 -6.73 7.52
CA VAL A 263 8.47 -6.65 8.26
C VAL A 263 9.19 -8.01 8.23
N HIS A 264 8.43 -9.10 8.29
CA HIS A 264 8.97 -10.45 8.26
C HIS A 264 9.35 -10.91 6.85
N SER A 265 8.64 -10.44 5.82
CA SER A 265 8.93 -10.78 4.41
C SER A 265 10.14 -10.07 3.80
N CYS A 266 10.61 -8.97 4.41
CA CYS A 266 11.78 -8.22 3.92
C CYS A 266 13.14 -8.77 4.41
N LYS A 267 13.16 -9.91 5.13
CA LYS A 267 14.38 -10.62 5.50
C LYS A 267 14.69 -11.70 4.45
N LEU A 268 15.14 -11.27 3.27
CA LEU A 268 15.78 -12.13 2.26
C LEU A 268 17.25 -11.74 2.13
#